data_AF-A0A937CHB1-F1
#
_entry.id   AF-A0A937CHB1-F1
#
_cell.length_a   1.000
_cell.length_b   1.000
_cell.length_c   1.000
_cell.angle_alpha   90.00
_cell.angle_beta   90.00
_cell.angle_gamma   90.00
#
_symmetry.space_group_name_H-M   'P 1'
#
loop_
_entity.id
_entity.type
_entity.pdbx_description
1 polymer ?
#
loop_
_entity_poly.entity_id
_entity_poly.type
_entity_poly.pdbx_seq_one_letter_code
_entity_poly.pdbx_strand_id
1 'polypeptide(L)'
;VYLDTDPPTVSNFILGNFNGISSGYGIAAITGKKAFYYQYMTGINGAWSSPLNSITLSSWVHVLVTYDSTNPTTNEPKFYINGVLQALTVVQSPTGTVEEETGTNFVVGNTNSSLFPYTLPFDGKIFDARVYNRILTAAEVTTLYNAGVPDTSLVTDGLVFQGPAVYADKGTAANLAGTVLTSSDRLIENIIRAVGIPNGSPTIRANP
;
A
#
# COMPACT_ATOMS: atom_id res chain seq x y z
N VAL A 1 6.25 4.45 1.54
CA VAL A 1 6.66 4.51 0.11
C VAL A 1 7.79 5.52 -0.08
N TYR A 2 8.54 5.40 -1.17
CA TYR A 2 9.61 6.30 -1.59
C TYR A 2 9.40 6.58 -3.07
N LEU A 3 9.26 7.84 -3.47
CA LEU A 3 9.11 8.23 -4.87
C LEU A 3 10.44 8.75 -5.42
N ASP A 4 10.84 8.22 -6.57
CA ASP A 4 12.02 8.70 -7.30
C ASP A 4 11.66 9.91 -8.18
N THR A 5 10.47 9.91 -8.78
CA THR A 5 9.98 10.98 -9.67
C THR A 5 8.54 11.40 -9.33
N ASP A 6 8.07 12.52 -9.89
CA ASP A 6 6.65 12.89 -9.77
C ASP A 6 5.81 11.87 -10.56
N PRO A 7 4.80 11.23 -9.95
CA PRO A 7 4.04 10.20 -10.63
C PRO A 7 3.37 10.74 -11.91
N PRO A 8 3.34 9.94 -13.00
CA PRO A 8 2.67 10.34 -14.24
C PRO A 8 1.17 10.63 -14.04
N THR A 9 0.54 11.21 -15.06
CA THR A 9 -0.89 11.61 -15.04
C THR A 9 -1.86 10.44 -14.91
N VAL A 10 -1.37 9.22 -15.06
CA VAL A 10 -2.09 7.97 -14.76
C VAL A 10 -1.72 7.48 -13.36
N SER A 11 -2.67 6.87 -12.66
CA SER A 11 -2.46 6.39 -11.28
C SER A 11 -1.36 5.33 -11.19
N ASN A 12 -0.47 5.46 -10.19
CA ASN A 12 0.58 4.49 -9.89
C ASN A 12 0.24 3.81 -8.57
N PHE A 13 -0.24 2.56 -8.63
CA PHE A 13 -0.86 1.91 -7.47
C PHE A 13 0.18 1.44 -6.46
N ILE A 14 0.11 1.99 -5.25
CA ILE A 14 0.85 1.51 -4.08
C ILE A 14 0.24 0.18 -3.62
N LEU A 15 -1.09 0.14 -3.52
CA LEU A 15 -1.91 -1.03 -3.22
C LEU A 15 -3.15 -1.02 -4.09
N GLY A 16 -3.47 -2.13 -4.73
CA GLY A 16 -4.72 -2.31 -5.49
C GLY A 16 -5.44 -3.57 -5.05
N ASN A 17 -6.74 -3.49 -4.82
CA ASN A 17 -7.60 -4.63 -4.59
C ASN A 17 -8.75 -4.54 -5.59
N PHE A 18 -8.71 -5.24 -6.72
CA PHE A 18 -9.69 -5.05 -7.79
C PHE A 18 -10.07 -6.35 -8.50
N ASN A 19 -11.31 -6.47 -8.97
CA ASN A 19 -11.76 -7.65 -9.75
C ASN A 19 -11.79 -7.42 -11.27
N GLY A 20 -11.58 -6.18 -11.75
CA GLY A 20 -11.62 -5.90 -13.18
C GLY A 20 -12.54 -4.76 -13.59
N ILE A 21 -13.77 -4.77 -13.08
CA ILE A 21 -14.88 -4.11 -13.80
C ILE A 21 -15.75 -3.28 -12.86
N SER A 22 -15.87 -3.65 -11.59
CA SER A 22 -16.89 -3.04 -10.72
C SER A 22 -16.60 -3.05 -9.23
N SER A 23 -15.55 -3.72 -8.74
CA SER A 23 -15.36 -3.85 -7.30
C SER A 23 -13.93 -3.60 -6.84
N GLY A 24 -13.86 -3.16 -5.57
CA GLY A 24 -12.62 -3.02 -4.83
C GLY A 24 -12.15 -1.58 -4.62
N TYR A 25 -10.91 -1.45 -4.20
CA TYR A 25 -10.31 -0.17 -3.82
C TYR A 25 -8.82 -0.16 -4.10
N GLY A 26 -8.23 1.04 -4.07
CA GLY A 26 -6.78 1.14 -4.16
C GLY A 26 -6.23 2.44 -3.62
N ILE A 27 -4.97 2.39 -3.22
CA ILE A 27 -4.16 3.54 -2.84
C ILE A 27 -3.11 3.72 -3.92
N ALA A 28 -2.99 4.92 -4.46
CA ALA A 28 -2.04 5.27 -5.50
C ALA A 28 -1.27 6.54 -5.16
N ALA A 29 -0.13 6.72 -5.81
CA ALA A 29 0.49 8.03 -5.98
C ALA A 29 0.13 8.57 -7.36
N ILE A 30 -0.25 9.85 -7.42
CA ILE A 30 -0.65 10.55 -8.65
C ILE A 30 0.16 11.85 -8.82
N THR A 31 0.07 12.44 -10.02
CA THR A 31 0.73 13.71 -10.36
C THR A 31 0.53 14.79 -9.31
N GLY A 32 1.60 15.56 -9.09
CA GLY A 32 1.70 16.52 -8.00
C GLY A 32 2.06 15.85 -6.68
N LYS A 33 2.56 14.61 -6.74
CA LYS A 33 2.98 13.78 -5.59
C LYS A 33 1.94 13.72 -4.48
N LYS A 34 0.71 13.38 -4.85
CA LYS A 34 -0.41 13.22 -3.93
C LYS A 34 -0.65 11.75 -3.65
N ALA A 35 -1.03 11.42 -2.42
CA ALA A 35 -1.69 10.15 -2.15
C ALA A 35 -3.11 10.22 -2.71
N PHE A 36 -3.60 9.13 -3.26
CA PHE A 36 -4.92 9.01 -3.85
C PHE A 36 -5.58 7.73 -3.35
N TYR A 37 -6.85 7.80 -2.99
CA TYR A 37 -7.66 6.64 -2.64
C TYR A 37 -8.87 6.58 -3.58
N TYR A 38 -9.10 5.38 -4.11
CA TYR A 38 -10.21 5.07 -4.99
C TYR A 38 -11.03 3.94 -4.39
N GLN A 39 -12.35 4.08 -4.43
CA GLN A 39 -13.30 3.08 -3.94
C GLN A 39 -14.42 2.88 -4.96
N TYR A 40 -14.60 1.64 -5.41
CA TYR A 40 -15.77 1.27 -6.20
C TYR A 40 -17.04 1.29 -5.35
N MET A 41 -18.10 1.84 -5.95
CA MET A 41 -19.43 1.96 -5.39
C MET A 41 -20.47 1.45 -6.38
N THR A 42 -21.66 1.07 -5.90
CA THR A 42 -22.80 0.67 -6.74
C THR A 42 -23.32 1.82 -7.61
N GLY A 43 -23.04 3.06 -7.23
CA GLY A 43 -23.35 4.26 -8.00
C GLY A 43 -22.08 4.92 -8.55
N ILE A 44 -21.83 6.15 -8.12
CA ILE A 44 -20.63 6.90 -8.49
C ILE A 44 -19.51 6.49 -7.55
N ASN A 45 -18.34 6.16 -8.11
CA ASN A 45 -17.16 5.77 -7.35
C ASN A 45 -16.62 6.94 -6.51
N GLY A 46 -16.06 6.60 -5.35
CA GLY A 46 -15.44 7.57 -4.47
C GLY A 46 -13.97 7.78 -4.84
N ALA A 47 -13.54 9.03 -4.91
CA ALA A 47 -12.15 9.37 -5.15
C ALA A 47 -11.71 10.57 -4.30
N TRP A 48 -10.59 10.41 -3.60
CA TRP A 48 -10.02 11.43 -2.73
C TRP A 48 -8.52 11.54 -2.92
N SER A 49 -7.97 12.73 -2.72
CA SER A 49 -6.53 12.94 -2.72
C SER A 49 -6.05 13.79 -1.56
N SER A 50 -4.80 13.55 -1.15
CA SER A 50 -4.07 14.44 -0.24
C SER A 50 -3.73 15.77 -0.93
N PRO A 51 -3.28 16.79 -0.18
CA PRO A 51 -2.75 18.02 -0.75
C PRO A 51 -1.57 17.80 -1.72
N LEU A 52 -1.31 18.82 -2.56
CA LEU A 52 -0.16 18.85 -3.45
C LEU A 52 1.15 18.69 -2.65
N ASN A 53 2.08 17.88 -3.17
CA ASN A 53 3.39 17.60 -2.57
C ASN A 53 3.34 16.90 -1.20
N SER A 54 2.23 16.25 -0.81
CA SER A 54 2.18 15.49 0.43
C SER A 54 3.14 14.29 0.46
N ILE A 55 3.38 13.64 -0.68
CA ILE A 55 4.42 12.62 -0.79
C ILE A 55 5.70 13.29 -1.29
N THR A 56 6.73 13.36 -0.47
CA THR A 56 8.01 13.96 -0.86
C THR A 56 8.81 13.01 -1.75
N LEU A 57 9.59 13.58 -2.68
CA LEU A 57 10.54 12.80 -3.47
C LEU A 57 11.76 12.44 -2.63
N SER A 58 12.45 11.39 -3.06
CA SER A 58 13.74 10.98 -2.55
C SER A 58 13.80 10.81 -1.03
N SER A 59 12.67 10.46 -0.41
CA SER A 59 12.51 10.28 1.03
C SER A 59 11.39 9.29 1.33
N TRP A 60 11.52 8.57 2.43
CA TRP A 60 10.49 7.66 2.90
C TRP A 60 9.30 8.42 3.47
N VAL A 61 8.11 8.08 3.00
CA VAL A 61 6.83 8.62 3.46
C VAL A 61 5.93 7.48 3.91
N HIS A 62 5.43 7.56 5.13
CA HIS A 62 4.36 6.68 5.60
C HIS A 62 3.02 7.20 5.07
N VAL A 63 2.34 6.40 4.26
CA VAL A 63 1.02 6.71 3.69
C VAL A 63 0.04 5.71 4.25
N LEU A 64 -0.98 6.19 4.96
CA LEU A 64 -2.01 5.36 5.56
C LEU A 64 -3.38 5.95 5.26
N VAL A 65 -4.31 5.09 4.86
CA VAL A 65 -5.72 5.46 4.62
C VAL A 65 -6.59 4.60 5.53
N THR A 66 -7.55 5.22 6.22
CA THR A 66 -8.66 4.51 6.85
C THR A 66 -9.96 4.93 6.21
N TYR A 67 -10.90 3.99 6.07
CA TYR A 67 -12.20 4.27 5.48
C TYR A 67 -13.29 3.46 6.16
N ASP A 68 -14.24 4.17 6.78
CA ASP A 68 -15.42 3.58 7.42
C ASP A 68 -16.58 3.56 6.42
N SER A 69 -16.80 2.40 5.81
CA SER A 69 -17.80 2.18 4.78
C SER A 69 -19.22 1.94 5.32
N THR A 70 -19.48 2.12 6.62
CA THR A 70 -20.85 1.98 7.18
C THR A 70 -21.81 3.04 6.63
N ASN A 71 -21.31 4.24 6.33
CA ASN A 71 -22.06 5.34 5.71
C ASN A 71 -21.22 5.96 4.58
N PRO A 72 -21.00 5.23 3.47
CA PRO A 72 -19.92 5.50 2.52
C PRO A 72 -20.14 6.77 1.67
N THR A 73 -21.32 7.37 1.71
CA THR A 73 -21.64 8.62 1.01
C THR A 73 -21.49 9.86 1.89
N THR A 74 -21.40 9.69 3.20
CA THR A 74 -21.29 10.79 4.17
C THR A 74 -20.01 10.71 5.01
N ASN A 75 -19.39 9.54 5.11
CA ASN A 75 -18.07 9.35 5.72
C ASN A 75 -17.00 9.50 4.65
N GLU A 76 -16.10 10.47 4.80
CA GLU A 76 -14.89 10.53 4.00
C GLU A 76 -13.79 9.64 4.58
N PRO A 77 -12.89 9.08 3.75
CA PRO A 77 -11.69 8.44 4.25
C PRO A 77 -10.80 9.44 5.00
N LYS A 78 -9.92 8.92 5.86
CA LYS A 78 -8.88 9.72 6.52
C LYS A 78 -7.53 9.31 5.97
N PHE A 79 -6.74 10.29 5.53
CA PHE A 79 -5.36 10.02 5.12
C PHE A 79 -4.42 10.53 6.20
N TYR A 80 -3.40 9.74 6.48
CA TYR A 80 -2.29 10.12 7.33
C TYR A 80 -1.01 10.02 6.53
N ILE A 81 -0.25 11.12 6.53
CA ILE A 81 1.04 11.22 5.87
C ILE A 81 2.07 11.49 6.96
N ASN A 82 3.03 10.59 7.13
CA ASN A 82 3.99 10.60 8.24
C ASN A 82 3.31 10.74 9.62
N GLY A 83 2.19 10.04 9.79
CA GLY A 83 1.40 10.04 11.02
C GLY A 83 0.46 11.26 11.17
N VAL A 84 0.53 12.25 10.28
CA VAL A 84 -0.27 13.48 10.37
C VAL A 84 -1.53 13.37 9.52
N LEU A 85 -2.69 13.59 10.13
CA LEU A 85 -3.99 13.65 9.43
C LEU A 85 -4.00 14.77 8.39
N GLN A 86 -4.44 14.47 7.17
CA GLN A 86 -4.50 15.42 6.07
C GLN A 86 -5.94 15.94 5.86
N ALA A 87 -6.05 17.20 5.44
CA ALA A 87 -7.27 17.72 4.84
C ALA A 87 -7.34 17.24 3.37
N LEU A 88 -8.41 16.56 3.01
CA LEU A 88 -8.53 15.94 1.69
C LEU A 88 -9.20 16.85 0.68
N THR A 89 -8.91 16.60 -0.59
CA THR A 89 -9.75 17.04 -1.70
C THR A 89 -10.63 15.88 -2.12
N VAL A 90 -11.95 16.08 -2.11
CA VAL A 90 -12.93 15.18 -2.73
C VAL A 90 -12.81 15.36 -4.24
N VAL A 91 -12.19 14.38 -4.91
CA VAL A 91 -12.03 14.38 -6.37
C VAL A 91 -13.33 13.94 -7.04
N GLN A 92 -14.01 12.96 -6.43
CA GLN A 92 -15.32 12.48 -6.86
C GLN A 92 -16.13 12.05 -5.64
N SER A 93 -17.30 12.66 -5.45
CA SER A 93 -18.20 12.30 -4.36
C SER A 93 -18.90 10.97 -4.67
N PRO A 94 -18.85 9.98 -3.75
CA PRO A 94 -19.47 8.68 -3.99
C PRO A 94 -21.00 8.74 -3.86
N THR A 95 -21.68 7.81 -4.55
CA THR A 95 -23.11 7.53 -4.36
C THR A 95 -23.36 6.03 -4.26
N GLY A 96 -24.46 5.63 -3.61
CA GLY A 96 -24.79 4.23 -3.40
C GLY A 96 -24.06 3.63 -2.20
N THR A 97 -23.65 2.37 -2.33
CA THR A 97 -22.95 1.58 -1.30
C THR A 97 -21.61 1.10 -1.83
N VAL A 98 -20.69 0.74 -0.94
CA VAL A 98 -19.45 0.06 -1.34
C VAL A 98 -19.78 -1.27 -2.01
N GLU A 99 -19.10 -1.55 -3.11
CA GLU A 99 -19.23 -2.82 -3.82
C GLU A 99 -18.54 -3.96 -3.07
N GLU A 100 -19.14 -5.15 -3.12
CA GLU A 100 -18.56 -6.34 -2.49
C GLU A 100 -17.22 -6.70 -3.14
N GLU A 101 -16.23 -7.03 -2.32
CA GLU A 101 -14.86 -7.31 -2.75
C GLU A 101 -14.61 -8.79 -3.09
N THR A 102 -15.67 -9.60 -3.19
CA THR A 102 -15.50 -11.02 -3.54
C THR A 102 -14.90 -11.16 -4.93
N GLY A 103 -13.81 -11.93 -5.02
CA GLY A 103 -13.08 -12.16 -6.27
C GLY A 103 -12.15 -11.02 -6.70
N THR A 104 -11.91 -10.02 -5.85
CA THR A 104 -10.87 -9.02 -6.12
C THR A 104 -9.47 -9.60 -5.91
N ASN A 105 -8.51 -9.10 -6.70
CA ASN A 105 -7.10 -9.43 -6.56
C ASN A 105 -6.40 -8.33 -5.79
N PHE A 106 -5.82 -8.69 -4.64
CA PHE A 106 -4.94 -7.82 -3.89
C PHE A 106 -3.52 -7.85 -4.48
N VAL A 107 -3.00 -6.66 -4.80
CA VAL A 107 -1.70 -6.46 -5.44
C VAL A 107 -0.98 -5.30 -4.77
N VAL A 108 0.30 -5.51 -4.48
CA VAL A 108 1.20 -4.47 -3.96
C VAL A 108 2.04 -3.93 -5.11
N GLY A 109 2.14 -2.60 -5.22
CA GLY A 109 2.95 -1.92 -6.23
C GLY A 109 2.40 -1.98 -7.66
N ASN A 110 1.15 -2.41 -7.83
CA ASN A 110 0.45 -2.41 -9.12
C ASN A 110 -1.06 -2.64 -8.87
N THR A 111 -1.82 -2.82 -9.95
CA THR A 111 -3.18 -3.34 -9.95
C THR A 111 -3.27 -4.56 -10.86
N ASN A 112 -4.17 -5.49 -10.56
CA ASN A 112 -4.52 -6.57 -11.48
C ASN A 112 -6.03 -6.62 -11.65
N SER A 113 -6.48 -6.23 -12.83
CA SER A 113 -7.88 -6.14 -13.19
C SER A 113 -8.01 -6.52 -14.67
N SER A 114 -9.18 -6.96 -15.13
CA SER A 114 -9.40 -7.27 -16.55
C SER A 114 -9.13 -6.08 -17.49
N LEU A 115 -9.37 -4.85 -17.02
CA LEU A 115 -9.08 -3.63 -17.78
C LEU A 115 -7.62 -3.17 -17.67
N PHE A 116 -6.99 -3.43 -16.53
CA PHE A 116 -5.63 -3.02 -16.21
C PHE A 116 -4.83 -4.21 -15.64
N PRO A 117 -4.36 -5.14 -16.49
CA PRO A 117 -3.59 -6.30 -16.04
C PRO A 117 -2.13 -5.89 -15.81
N TYR A 118 -1.81 -5.43 -14.60
CA TYR A 118 -0.45 -5.02 -14.20
C TYR A 118 0.13 -3.83 -14.99
N THR A 119 -0.71 -2.97 -15.56
CA THR A 119 -0.31 -1.86 -16.43
C THR A 119 -0.13 -0.52 -15.71
N LEU A 120 -0.35 -0.47 -14.39
CA LEU A 120 -0.25 0.75 -13.59
C LEU A 120 0.72 0.56 -12.41
N PRO A 121 2.00 0.23 -12.69
CA PRO A 121 2.99 -0.06 -11.68
C PRO A 121 3.31 1.17 -10.83
N PHE A 122 3.68 0.94 -9.58
CA PHE A 122 4.27 1.98 -8.73
C PHE A 122 5.71 2.25 -9.16
N ASP A 123 6.02 3.50 -9.51
CA ASP A 123 7.39 3.95 -9.75
C ASP A 123 8.04 4.45 -8.46
N GLY A 124 8.75 3.54 -7.78
CA GLY A 124 9.45 3.83 -6.54
C GLY A 124 9.61 2.59 -5.66
N LYS A 125 9.78 2.82 -4.34
CA LYS A 125 9.99 1.76 -3.35
C LYS A 125 8.83 1.70 -2.36
N ILE A 126 8.44 0.48 -2.00
CA ILE A 126 7.40 0.20 -0.98
C ILE A 126 8.06 -0.62 0.13
N PHE A 127 7.74 -0.29 1.37
CA PHE A 127 8.20 -1.01 2.55
C PHE A 127 7.04 -1.11 3.54
N ASP A 128 6.94 -2.27 4.21
CA ASP A 128 5.96 -2.56 5.27
C ASP A 128 4.50 -2.23 4.89
N ALA A 129 4.06 -2.76 3.74
CA ALA A 129 2.68 -2.61 3.30
C ALA A 129 1.75 -3.42 4.19
N ARG A 130 0.68 -2.81 4.71
CA ARG A 130 -0.27 -3.47 5.62
C ARG A 130 -1.71 -3.21 5.24
N VAL A 131 -2.59 -4.14 5.59
CA VAL A 131 -4.06 -4.00 5.49
C VAL A 131 -4.69 -4.49 6.79
N TYR A 132 -5.69 -3.75 7.26
CA TYR A 132 -6.43 -4.04 8.48
C TYR A 132 -7.93 -4.16 8.18
N ASN A 133 -8.65 -5.03 8.90
CA ASN A 133 -10.11 -5.17 8.81
C ASN A 133 -10.86 -4.27 9.80
N ARG A 134 -10.22 -3.21 10.29
CA ARG A 134 -10.80 -2.24 11.22
C ARG A 134 -10.23 -0.85 11.00
N ILE A 135 -10.91 0.14 11.58
CA ILE A 135 -10.41 1.52 11.62
C ILE A 135 -9.32 1.62 12.69
N LEU A 136 -8.15 2.06 12.25
CA LEU A 136 -7.05 2.40 13.16
C LEU A 136 -7.27 3.77 13.79
N THR A 137 -6.93 3.88 15.07
CA THR A 137 -6.95 5.14 15.82
C THR A 137 -5.75 6.02 15.45
N ALA A 138 -5.85 7.33 15.69
CA ALA A 138 -4.72 8.25 15.44
C ALA A 138 -3.46 7.89 16.27
N ALA A 139 -3.64 7.33 17.47
CA ALA A 139 -2.54 6.84 18.29
C ALA A 139 -1.85 5.64 17.63
N GLU A 140 -2.61 4.64 17.16
CA GLU A 140 -2.07 3.48 16.44
C GLU A 140 -1.38 3.89 15.14
N VAL A 141 -1.93 4.85 14.40
CA VAL A 141 -1.28 5.41 13.21
C VAL A 141 0.07 6.04 13.55
N THR A 142 0.15 6.78 14.67
CA THR A 142 1.41 7.36 15.15
C THR A 142 2.40 6.26 15.56
N THR A 143 1.91 5.22 16.23
CA THR A 143 2.70 4.03 16.58
C THR A 143 3.23 3.31 15.35
N LEU A 144 2.45 3.16 14.29
CA LEU A 144 2.91 2.55 13.03
C LEU A 144 3.92 3.41 12.28
N TYR A 145 3.72 4.73 12.28
CA TYR A 145 4.69 5.66 11.71
C TYR A 145 6.04 5.60 12.44
N ASN A 146 6.02 5.55 13.78
CA ASN A 146 7.19 5.43 14.65
C ASN A 146 8.38 6.32 14.22
N ALA A 147 8.12 7.61 14.02
CA ALA A 147 9.12 8.59 13.56
C ALA A 147 9.85 8.20 12.25
N GLY A 148 9.20 7.44 11.37
CA GLY A 148 9.73 6.98 10.09
C GLY A 148 10.47 5.65 10.16
N VAL A 149 10.45 4.95 11.29
CA VAL A 149 11.06 3.63 11.48
C VAL A 149 9.98 2.60 11.80
N PRO A 150 9.27 2.06 10.79
CA PRO A 150 8.15 1.16 11.03
C PRO A 150 8.59 -0.07 11.83
N ASP A 151 7.85 -0.38 12.88
CA ASP A 151 8.05 -1.60 13.66
C ASP A 151 6.96 -2.62 13.29
N THR A 152 7.40 -3.73 12.70
CA THR A 152 6.51 -4.78 12.17
C THR A 152 5.76 -5.55 13.25
N SER A 153 6.12 -5.37 14.52
CA SER A 153 5.46 -6.01 15.66
C SER A 153 4.34 -5.17 16.28
N LEU A 154 4.25 -3.88 15.92
CA LEU A 154 3.27 -2.96 16.50
C LEU A 154 1.93 -3.03 15.75
N VAL A 155 0.84 -2.89 16.53
CA VAL A 155 -0.56 -2.90 16.06
C VAL A 155 -0.88 -4.11 15.21
N THR A 156 -1.07 -5.26 15.86
CA THR A 156 -1.42 -6.54 15.21
C THR A 156 -2.92 -6.85 15.24
N ASP A 157 -3.67 -6.20 16.12
CA ASP A 157 -5.11 -6.36 16.18
C ASP A 157 -5.77 -5.91 14.87
N GLY A 158 -6.56 -6.80 14.27
CA GLY A 158 -7.21 -6.60 12.98
C GLY A 158 -6.29 -6.62 11.76
N LEU A 159 -5.00 -6.99 11.89
CA LEU A 159 -4.09 -7.12 10.76
C LEU A 159 -4.50 -8.29 9.86
N VAL A 160 -4.79 -8.00 8.59
CA VAL A 160 -5.20 -8.99 7.57
C VAL A 160 -4.04 -9.34 6.66
N PHE A 161 -3.22 -8.35 6.33
CA PHE A 161 -2.07 -8.52 5.45
C PHE A 161 -0.91 -7.67 5.94
N GLN A 162 0.29 -8.23 5.87
CA GLN A 162 1.54 -7.50 5.95
C GLN A 162 2.48 -8.06 4.88
N GLY A 163 2.91 -7.19 3.97
CA GLY A 163 3.88 -7.54 2.93
C GLY A 163 5.24 -7.88 3.57
N PRO A 164 6.06 -8.71 2.90
CA PRO A 164 7.38 -9.05 3.41
C PRO A 164 8.22 -7.79 3.60
N ALA A 165 8.69 -7.57 4.83
CA ALA A 165 9.81 -6.69 5.08
C ALA A 165 11.08 -7.50 4.77
N VAL A 166 11.87 -7.06 3.78
CA VAL A 166 13.28 -7.47 3.78
C VAL A 166 13.91 -6.75 4.96
N TYR A 167 14.01 -7.44 6.08
CA TYR A 167 14.79 -6.96 7.22
C TYR A 167 16.26 -6.89 6.77
N ALA A 168 16.87 -5.75 7.05
CA ALA A 168 18.28 -5.47 6.76
C ALA A 168 19.21 -6.16 7.78
N ASP A 169 18.88 -7.34 8.29
CA ASP A 169 19.74 -8.11 9.20
C ASP A 169 20.98 -8.69 8.50
N LYS A 170 21.13 -8.43 7.18
CA LYS A 170 22.39 -8.55 6.42
C LYS A 170 22.93 -7.23 5.85
N GLY A 171 22.48 -6.08 6.37
CA GLY A 171 22.88 -4.75 5.91
C GLY A 171 22.00 -4.18 4.81
N THR A 172 22.45 -3.10 4.17
CA THR A 172 21.70 -2.36 3.14
C THR A 172 21.42 -3.21 1.89
N ALA A 173 20.32 -2.96 1.18
CA ALA A 173 19.93 -3.65 -0.06
C ALA A 173 21.06 -3.74 -1.13
N ALA A 174 22.00 -2.78 -1.14
CA ALA A 174 23.19 -2.78 -1.99
C ALA A 174 24.13 -3.98 -1.76
N ASN A 175 24.12 -4.60 -0.58
CA ASN A 175 24.97 -5.75 -0.24
C ASN A 175 24.39 -7.11 -0.69
N LEU A 176 23.15 -7.13 -1.17
CA LEU A 176 22.42 -8.36 -1.55
C LEU A 176 22.11 -8.42 -3.06
N ALA A 177 22.46 -7.38 -3.82
CA ALA A 177 22.29 -7.38 -5.27
C ALA A 177 23.26 -8.38 -5.92
N GLY A 178 22.72 -9.38 -6.61
CA GLY A 178 23.52 -10.39 -7.34
C GLY A 178 24.08 -11.53 -6.50
N THR A 179 23.73 -11.62 -5.21
CA THR A 179 24.16 -12.74 -4.34
C THR A 179 23.20 -13.93 -4.45
N VAL A 180 23.74 -15.14 -4.63
CA VAL A 180 22.96 -16.39 -4.56
C VAL A 180 22.77 -16.78 -3.10
N LEU A 181 21.53 -16.83 -2.63
CA LEU A 181 21.19 -17.28 -1.29
C LEU A 181 21.50 -18.78 -1.14
N THR A 182 22.01 -19.20 0.02
CA THR A 182 22.39 -20.59 0.30
C THR A 182 21.42 -21.23 1.29
N SER A 183 21.56 -22.54 1.50
CA SER A 183 20.74 -23.31 2.46
C SER A 183 20.96 -22.94 3.94
N SER A 184 21.97 -22.12 4.24
CA SER A 184 22.18 -21.55 5.58
C SER A 184 21.45 -20.21 5.79
N ASP A 185 20.88 -19.63 4.73
CA ASP A 185 20.14 -18.36 4.80
C ASP A 185 18.69 -18.60 5.23
N ARG A 186 18.18 -17.74 6.11
CA ARG A 186 16.79 -17.78 6.56
C ARG A 186 16.02 -16.66 5.89
N LEU A 187 15.02 -17.02 5.09
CA LEU A 187 14.01 -16.08 4.60
C LEU A 187 12.88 -16.02 5.62
N ILE A 188 12.57 -14.83 6.11
CA ILE A 188 11.36 -14.62 6.91
C ILE A 188 10.24 -14.26 5.92
N GLU A 189 9.50 -15.28 5.49
CA GLU A 189 8.24 -15.08 4.79
C GLU A 189 7.14 -14.89 5.84
N ASN A 190 6.58 -13.68 5.90
CA ASN A 190 5.70 -13.30 7.00
C ASN A 190 4.22 -13.71 6.80
N ILE A 191 3.92 -14.55 5.80
CA ILE A 191 2.55 -15.01 5.52
C ILE A 191 2.11 -16.12 6.50
N ILE A 192 3.04 -16.90 7.09
CA ILE A 192 2.69 -17.99 8.04
C ILE A 192 3.74 -18.32 9.10
N ARG A 193 4.84 -17.54 9.23
CA ARG A 193 6.00 -17.93 10.07
C ARG A 193 6.52 -19.35 9.76
N ALA A 194 6.41 -19.81 8.51
CA ALA A 194 7.02 -21.06 8.11
C ALA A 194 8.53 -20.85 7.94
N VAL A 195 9.33 -21.54 8.75
CA VAL A 195 10.77 -21.70 8.50
C VAL A 195 10.90 -22.80 7.44
N GLY A 196 11.05 -22.41 6.18
CA GLY A 196 11.25 -23.34 5.06
C GLY A 196 12.68 -23.31 4.52
N ILE A 197 13.12 -24.41 3.90
CA ILE A 197 14.32 -24.45 3.05
C ILE A 197 13.88 -24.02 1.64
N PRO A 198 14.55 -23.07 0.98
CA PRO A 198 14.25 -22.71 -0.40
C PRO A 198 14.23 -23.97 -1.30
N ASN A 199 13.15 -24.18 -2.06
CA ASN A 199 13.08 -25.22 -3.08
C ASN A 199 13.13 -24.54 -4.47
N GLY A 200 14.17 -24.84 -5.24
CA GLY A 200 14.41 -24.22 -6.56
C GLY A 200 15.27 -22.95 -6.51
N SER A 201 15.12 -22.08 -7.51
CA SER A 201 15.91 -20.85 -7.71
C SER A 201 15.05 -19.58 -7.64
N PRO A 202 14.44 -19.25 -6.48
CA PRO A 202 13.69 -18.00 -6.34
C PRO A 202 14.67 -16.83 -6.46
N THR A 203 14.50 -16.04 -7.52
CA THR A 203 15.30 -14.83 -7.79
C THR A 203 14.56 -13.63 -7.22
N ILE A 204 15.14 -13.02 -6.18
CA ILE A 204 14.65 -11.74 -5.67
C ILE A 204 15.16 -10.65 -6.62
N ARG A 205 14.25 -9.88 -7.20
CA ARG A 205 14.61 -8.71 -8.00
C ARG A 205 14.94 -7.57 -7.04
N ALA A 206 16.21 -7.44 -6.66
CA ALA A 206 16.70 -6.16 -6.18
C ALA A 206 16.64 -5.17 -7.36
N ASN A 207 15.88 -4.09 -7.23
CA ASN A 207 15.97 -2.99 -8.20
C ASN A 207 17.37 -2.36 -8.05
N PRO A 208 18.02 -1.92 -9.16
CA PRO A 208 19.38 -1.37 -9.13
C PRO A 208 19.53 -0.15 -8.21
#